data_AF-A0A9N9Y650-F1
#
_entry.id   AF-A0A9N9Y650-F1
#
_cell.length_a   1.000
_cell.length_b   1.000
_cell.length_c   1.000
_cell.angle_alpha   90.00
_cell.angle_beta   90.00
_cell.angle_gamma   90.00
#
_symmetry.space_group_name_H-M   'P 1'
#
loop_
_entity.id
_entity.type
_entity.pdbx_description
1 polymer ?
#
loop_
_entity_poly.entity_id
_entity_poly.type
_entity_poly.pdbx_seq_one_letter_code
_entity_poly.pdbx_strand_id
1 'polypeptide(L)'
;MWKGNVEQIEHDALRETDTGDLVDSLRVSFFLHIYHENQTAGGIKSLLYLREAITKAQLLRVDREATYSSLDGSDQQLLRRLIWLLFVTERGVAMLHKLPVVLRPNTLFPWATDHSRDEVLPAFLKLVHLFYVFDQSGIFELLRNSDTDVSSMEALARGCLELLQRKLVDSDRSGDGDGGSSDVQKADIFVTRQWMRAVLWRAAKKFGVVVDGIDPVGVACEFLALVSRLPTTALESQGPTLEFKTYEIATAVVDAVMDRPHSPPTTATTQLTMAWAEPRNTGMVYRRLGRSGLHVSAISLGSWLTYGGYADEEKTLACVKKAYDLGINFFDTAENYTAGKAEIALGNAIKKFGWKRSDLVISTTDGCPNEEINWGAQNGEILVNNHGLSRKHIIEGLEASLERLGLKYVDIVYAHRPDRLTPIEETVRAFNYVIDKGMALYWGTSEWSAEEIAEAVGVARDLRMIPPIVEQPFYNMLVRNKVEGEFQRLYARHGLGLTTFSPIKMGILSGKYNDAVDGKLPPDSRFGSSQDKFAKFMREKIGSSGDDEWKKEIETVRRLKPVADKLGISQSQLAVAWCLKNENVSSVITGASKPEQIEETVGALKILDKLTPEVMAEIDEITGAKVTLDPARQD
;
A
#
# COMPACT_ATOMS: atom_id res chain seq x y z
N MET A 1 -72.08 -12.64 20.01
CA MET A 1 -72.16 -13.97 19.37
C MET A 1 -71.93 -13.81 17.88
N TRP A 2 -70.73 -13.40 17.44
CA TRP A 2 -70.38 -13.33 16.02
C TRP A 2 -68.99 -13.96 15.86
N LYS A 3 -68.94 -15.29 16.05
CA LYS A 3 -68.05 -16.14 15.26
C LYS A 3 -68.66 -16.18 13.86
N GLY A 4 -68.51 -15.10 13.10
CA GLY A 4 -68.71 -15.07 11.66
C GLY A 4 -67.34 -15.26 11.02
N ASN A 5 -67.23 -16.20 10.09
CA ASN A 5 -65.98 -16.56 9.40
C ASN A 5 -65.24 -15.32 8.90
N VAL A 6 -64.17 -14.93 9.61
CA VAL A 6 -63.22 -13.92 9.16
C VAL A 6 -62.63 -14.33 7.80
N GLU A 7 -62.44 -15.63 7.58
CA GLU A 7 -62.00 -16.18 6.28
C GLU A 7 -62.97 -15.89 5.13
N GLN A 8 -64.27 -15.72 5.39
CA GLN A 8 -65.28 -15.50 4.36
C GLN A 8 -65.41 -14.00 4.03
N ILE A 9 -65.29 -13.14 5.04
CA ILE A 9 -65.21 -11.68 4.87
C ILE A 9 -63.90 -11.27 4.19
N GLU A 10 -62.78 -11.95 4.46
CA GLU A 10 -61.53 -11.78 3.71
C GLU A 10 -61.64 -12.28 2.26
N HIS A 11 -62.38 -13.37 2.01
CA HIS A 11 -62.63 -13.90 0.67
C HIS A 11 -63.47 -12.97 -0.21
N ASP A 12 -64.45 -12.28 0.39
CA ASP A 12 -65.36 -11.37 -0.32
C ASP A 12 -64.73 -9.98 -0.55
N ALA A 13 -63.79 -9.53 0.30
CA ALA A 13 -63.06 -8.27 0.11
C ALA A 13 -62.18 -8.26 -1.16
N LEU A 14 -61.66 -9.42 -1.57
CA LEU A 14 -60.94 -9.61 -2.84
C LEU A 14 -61.85 -9.68 -4.06
N ARG A 15 -63.17 -9.82 -3.88
CA ARG A 15 -64.17 -9.82 -4.96
C ARG A 15 -64.78 -8.44 -5.22
N GLU A 16 -64.85 -7.57 -4.21
CA GLU A 16 -65.47 -6.24 -4.33
C GLU A 16 -64.47 -5.09 -4.58
N THR A 17 -63.17 -5.33 -4.49
CA THR A 17 -62.13 -4.38 -4.94
C THR A 17 -61.47 -4.91 -6.20
N ASP A 18 -61.26 -4.03 -7.20
CA ASP A 18 -60.67 -4.40 -8.49
C ASP A 18 -59.24 -4.95 -8.24
N THR A 19 -59.11 -6.27 -8.19
CA THR A 19 -57.86 -6.95 -7.82
C THR A 19 -56.74 -6.61 -8.79
N GLY A 20 -57.07 -6.19 -10.02
CA GLY A 20 -56.13 -5.63 -10.99
C GLY A 20 -55.43 -4.36 -10.50
N ASP A 21 -56.18 -3.41 -9.93
CA ASP A 21 -55.62 -2.12 -9.45
C ASP A 21 -54.65 -2.31 -8.28
N LEU A 22 -54.91 -3.26 -7.40
CA LEU A 22 -54.03 -3.55 -6.25
C LEU A 22 -52.76 -4.31 -6.67
N VAL A 23 -52.85 -5.23 -7.63
CA VAL A 23 -51.69 -5.94 -8.20
C VAL A 23 -50.81 -4.96 -8.99
N ASP A 24 -51.41 -4.05 -9.75
CA ASP A 24 -50.65 -3.01 -10.45
C ASP A 24 -50.02 -2.01 -9.47
N SER A 25 -50.71 -1.65 -8.39
CA SER A 25 -50.12 -0.83 -7.31
C SER A 25 -48.91 -1.50 -6.63
N LEU A 26 -48.94 -2.83 -6.45
CA LEU A 26 -47.79 -3.60 -5.98
C LEU A 26 -46.63 -3.54 -6.99
N ARG A 27 -46.90 -3.76 -8.28
CA ARG A 27 -45.90 -3.70 -9.35
C ARG A 27 -45.27 -2.32 -9.45
N VAL A 28 -46.05 -1.26 -9.34
CA VAL A 28 -45.57 0.12 -9.33
C VAL A 28 -44.58 0.34 -8.18
N SER A 29 -44.93 -0.05 -6.96
CA SER A 29 -43.99 0.06 -5.82
C SER A 29 -42.72 -0.76 -6.06
N PHE A 30 -42.82 -1.97 -6.62
CA PHE A 30 -41.65 -2.76 -6.97
C PHE A 30 -40.75 -2.07 -8.01
N PHE A 31 -41.31 -1.54 -9.10
CA PHE A 31 -40.50 -0.85 -10.12
C PHE A 31 -39.94 0.50 -9.63
N LEU A 32 -40.64 1.20 -8.73
CA LEU A 32 -40.10 2.40 -8.07
C LEU A 32 -38.92 2.07 -7.17
N HIS A 33 -38.93 0.92 -6.49
CA HIS A 33 -37.75 0.40 -5.81
C HIS A 33 -36.58 0.23 -6.79
N ILE A 34 -36.77 -0.51 -7.89
CA ILE A 34 -35.71 -0.73 -8.90
C ILE A 34 -35.17 0.58 -9.46
N TYR A 35 -36.04 1.55 -9.78
CA TYR A 35 -35.64 2.86 -10.27
C TYR A 35 -34.76 3.61 -9.27
N HIS A 36 -35.18 3.69 -8.01
CA HIS A 36 -34.41 4.40 -6.99
C HIS A 36 -33.15 3.66 -6.55
N GLU A 37 -33.15 2.33 -6.58
CA GLU A 37 -31.95 1.51 -6.33
C GLU A 37 -30.87 1.79 -7.37
N ASN A 38 -31.24 1.94 -8.65
CA ASN A 38 -30.31 2.28 -9.73
C ASN A 38 -29.77 3.72 -9.63
N GLN A 39 -30.48 4.63 -8.95
CA GLN A 39 -29.98 6.00 -8.71
C GLN A 39 -29.07 6.08 -7.50
N THR A 40 -29.44 5.41 -6.40
CA THR A 40 -28.71 5.43 -5.15
C THR A 40 -28.95 4.10 -4.43
N ALA A 41 -28.02 3.16 -4.64
CA ALA A 41 -28.11 1.82 -4.07
C ALA A 41 -28.26 1.87 -2.53
N GLY A 42 -29.23 1.15 -1.98
CA GLY A 42 -29.55 1.16 -0.55
C GLY A 42 -30.11 2.48 -0.01
N GLY A 43 -30.50 3.43 -0.86
CA GLY A 43 -31.08 4.71 -0.46
C GLY A 43 -32.44 4.56 0.23
N ILE A 44 -32.78 5.51 1.11
CA ILE A 44 -34.02 5.50 1.91
C ILE A 44 -35.28 5.31 1.04
N LYS A 45 -35.35 5.98 -0.11
CA LYS A 45 -36.49 5.87 -1.04
C LYS A 45 -36.62 4.47 -1.63
N SER A 46 -35.49 3.88 -2.04
CA SER A 46 -35.48 2.52 -2.58
C SER A 46 -35.99 1.51 -1.56
N LEU A 47 -35.44 1.55 -0.33
CA LEU A 47 -35.84 0.66 0.76
C LEU A 47 -37.31 0.84 1.16
N LEU A 48 -37.80 2.09 1.15
CA LEU A 48 -39.21 2.40 1.42
C LEU A 48 -40.14 1.71 0.41
N TYR A 49 -39.87 1.85 -0.88
CA TYR A 49 -40.70 1.26 -1.93
C TYR A 49 -40.66 -0.28 -1.93
N LEU A 50 -39.51 -0.88 -1.60
CA LEU A 50 -39.42 -2.34 -1.42
C LEU A 50 -40.31 -2.80 -0.26
N ARG A 51 -40.27 -2.10 0.89
CA ARG A 51 -41.13 -2.40 2.04
C ARG A 51 -42.61 -2.17 1.74
N GLU A 52 -42.94 -1.13 0.97
CA GLU A 52 -44.29 -0.89 0.51
C GLU A 52 -44.79 -2.06 -0.37
N ALA A 53 -43.98 -2.51 -1.34
CA ALA A 53 -44.35 -3.63 -2.21
C ALA A 53 -44.57 -4.93 -1.42
N ILE A 54 -43.70 -5.24 -0.46
CA ILE A 54 -43.83 -6.39 0.44
C ILE A 54 -45.11 -6.29 1.28
N THR A 55 -45.37 -5.10 1.83
CA THR A 55 -46.57 -4.85 2.65
C THR A 55 -47.84 -5.05 1.82
N LYS A 56 -47.88 -4.51 0.60
CA LYS A 56 -48.99 -4.72 -0.36
C LYS A 56 -49.16 -6.22 -0.68
N ALA A 57 -48.08 -6.95 -0.92
CA ALA A 57 -48.13 -8.39 -1.18
C ALA A 57 -48.73 -9.19 0.00
N GLN A 58 -48.38 -8.82 1.24
CA GLN A 58 -48.90 -9.43 2.45
C GLN A 58 -50.37 -9.06 2.73
N LEU A 59 -50.76 -7.81 2.47
CA LEU A 59 -52.15 -7.36 2.55
C LEU A 59 -53.04 -8.13 1.56
N LEU A 60 -52.52 -8.36 0.35
CA LEU A 60 -53.17 -9.18 -0.68
C LEU A 60 -53.07 -10.70 -0.42
N ARG A 61 -52.37 -11.12 0.63
CA ARG A 61 -52.16 -12.52 1.04
C ARG A 61 -51.66 -13.41 -0.12
N VAL A 62 -50.83 -12.84 -0.98
CA VAL A 62 -50.21 -13.51 -2.14
C VAL A 62 -49.20 -14.57 -1.69
N ASP A 63 -48.76 -14.50 -0.44
CA ASP A 63 -47.94 -15.51 0.24
C ASP A 63 -48.68 -16.84 0.52
N ARG A 64 -50.01 -16.91 0.32
CA ARG A 64 -50.80 -18.13 0.51
C ARG A 64 -51.60 -18.47 -0.74
N GLU A 65 -51.38 -19.67 -1.26
CA GLU A 65 -51.99 -20.12 -2.51
C GLU A 65 -53.52 -20.28 -2.44
N ALA A 66 -54.05 -20.60 -1.25
CA ALA A 66 -55.49 -20.71 -1.03
C ALA A 66 -56.24 -19.41 -1.40
N THR A 67 -55.63 -18.24 -1.15
CA THR A 67 -56.25 -16.92 -1.33
C THR A 67 -56.61 -16.60 -2.78
N TYR A 68 -55.89 -17.16 -3.75
CA TYR A 68 -56.08 -16.90 -5.18
C TYR A 68 -56.34 -18.17 -6.00
N SER A 69 -56.62 -19.30 -5.33
CA SER A 69 -56.91 -20.59 -5.95
C SER A 69 -58.13 -20.60 -6.87
N SER A 70 -59.03 -19.61 -6.70
CA SER A 70 -60.23 -19.40 -7.52
C SER A 70 -60.01 -18.56 -8.78
N LEU A 71 -58.82 -17.97 -8.95
CA LEU A 71 -58.48 -17.19 -10.15
C LEU A 71 -58.08 -18.09 -11.33
N ASP A 72 -58.05 -17.52 -12.53
CA ASP A 72 -57.59 -18.23 -13.72
C ASP A 72 -56.10 -18.60 -13.62
N GLY A 73 -55.70 -19.69 -14.27
CA GLY A 73 -54.34 -20.23 -14.17
C GLY A 73 -53.24 -19.24 -14.54
N SER A 74 -53.51 -18.28 -15.44
CA SER A 74 -52.60 -17.19 -15.79
C SER A 74 -52.37 -16.22 -14.63
N ASP A 75 -53.42 -15.85 -13.91
CA ASP A 75 -53.37 -14.88 -12.82
C ASP A 75 -52.74 -15.50 -11.58
N GLN A 76 -53.03 -16.78 -11.32
CA GLN A 76 -52.32 -17.55 -10.30
C GLN A 76 -50.80 -17.58 -10.57
N GLN A 77 -50.39 -17.77 -11.82
CA GLN A 77 -48.98 -17.77 -12.20
C GLN A 77 -48.35 -16.38 -12.09
N LEU A 78 -49.06 -15.31 -12.46
CA LEU A 78 -48.59 -13.93 -12.28
C LEU A 78 -48.31 -13.63 -10.80
N LEU A 79 -49.25 -13.96 -9.92
CA LEU A 79 -49.13 -13.77 -8.48
C LEU A 79 -47.98 -14.60 -7.88
N ARG A 80 -47.81 -15.85 -8.31
CA ARG A 80 -46.65 -16.69 -7.94
C ARG A 80 -45.33 -16.06 -8.40
N ARG A 81 -45.27 -15.49 -9.61
CA ARG A 81 -44.04 -14.82 -10.09
C ARG A 81 -43.71 -13.59 -9.25
N LEU A 82 -44.71 -12.76 -8.95
CA LEU A 82 -44.52 -11.53 -8.18
C LEU A 82 -44.01 -11.82 -6.77
N ILE A 83 -44.57 -12.80 -6.07
CA ILE A 83 -44.13 -13.14 -4.71
C ILE A 83 -42.70 -13.71 -4.70
N TRP A 84 -42.34 -14.53 -5.68
CA TRP A 84 -40.99 -15.09 -5.78
C TRP A 84 -39.96 -14.07 -6.29
N LEU A 85 -40.39 -13.08 -7.07
CA LEU A 85 -39.56 -11.94 -7.46
C LEU A 85 -39.26 -11.07 -6.24
N LEU A 86 -40.30 -10.71 -5.47
CA LEU A 86 -40.14 -10.00 -4.20
C LEU A 86 -39.29 -10.78 -3.20
N PHE A 87 -39.42 -12.10 -3.16
CA PHE A 87 -38.58 -12.96 -2.33
C PHE A 87 -37.09 -12.78 -2.69
N VAL A 88 -36.72 -12.99 -3.96
CA VAL A 88 -35.32 -12.85 -4.40
C VAL A 88 -34.80 -11.44 -4.15
N THR A 89 -35.58 -10.41 -4.49
CA THR A 89 -35.18 -9.01 -4.31
C THR A 89 -35.00 -8.66 -2.83
N GLU A 90 -35.95 -9.02 -1.96
CA GLU A 90 -35.82 -8.76 -0.53
C GLU A 90 -34.56 -9.44 0.03
N ARG A 91 -34.31 -10.70 -0.33
CA ARG A 91 -33.13 -11.43 0.16
C ARG A 91 -31.83 -10.82 -0.34
N GLY A 92 -31.77 -10.43 -1.61
CA GLY A 92 -30.63 -9.74 -2.18
C GLY A 92 -30.32 -8.44 -1.43
N VAL A 93 -31.31 -7.56 -1.31
CA VAL A 93 -31.19 -6.27 -0.60
C VAL A 93 -30.87 -6.47 0.89
N ALA A 94 -31.53 -7.43 1.54
CA ALA A 94 -31.29 -7.76 2.94
C ALA A 94 -29.86 -8.23 3.19
N MET A 95 -29.30 -9.06 2.32
CA MET A 95 -27.89 -9.48 2.41
C MET A 95 -26.92 -8.33 2.14
N LEU A 96 -27.17 -7.54 1.09
CA LEU A 96 -26.29 -6.43 0.69
C LEU A 96 -26.22 -5.35 1.78
N HIS A 97 -27.36 -5.00 2.37
CA HIS A 97 -27.48 -3.91 3.34
C HIS A 97 -27.66 -4.37 4.79
N LYS A 98 -27.52 -5.67 5.06
CA LYS A 98 -27.63 -6.28 6.40
C LYS A 98 -28.97 -5.96 7.09
N LEU A 99 -30.08 -6.06 6.34
CA LEU A 99 -31.44 -5.80 6.82
C LEU A 99 -32.17 -7.11 7.15
N PRO A 100 -33.22 -7.08 8.01
CA PRO A 100 -34.03 -8.26 8.29
C PRO A 100 -34.92 -8.62 7.08
N VAL A 101 -35.10 -9.93 6.84
CA VAL A 101 -36.10 -10.44 5.89
C VAL A 101 -37.45 -10.60 6.59
N VAL A 102 -38.53 -10.21 5.92
CA VAL A 102 -39.89 -10.19 6.49
C VAL A 102 -40.84 -11.05 5.66
N LEU A 103 -40.63 -11.16 4.34
CA LEU A 103 -41.49 -11.96 3.47
C LEU A 103 -41.26 -13.45 3.73
N ARG A 104 -42.32 -14.23 3.90
CA ARG A 104 -42.27 -15.70 4.06
C ARG A 104 -43.28 -16.35 3.10
N PRO A 105 -42.91 -16.59 1.83
CA PRO A 105 -43.81 -17.22 0.88
C PRO A 105 -44.12 -18.66 1.31
N ASN A 106 -45.39 -19.03 1.31
CA ASN A 106 -45.86 -20.41 1.47
C ASN A 106 -46.65 -20.83 0.23
N THR A 107 -45.99 -20.73 -0.92
CA THR A 107 -46.54 -21.00 -2.25
C THR A 107 -45.59 -21.90 -3.03
N LEU A 108 -46.11 -22.65 -4.00
CA LEU A 108 -45.26 -23.43 -4.90
C LEU A 108 -44.37 -22.50 -5.75
N PHE A 109 -43.20 -23.01 -6.15
CA PHE A 109 -42.36 -22.33 -7.14
C PHE A 109 -43.14 -22.15 -8.45
N PRO A 110 -42.89 -21.07 -9.20
CA PRO A 110 -43.45 -20.93 -10.53
C PRO A 110 -42.88 -22.05 -11.42
N TRP A 111 -43.71 -22.71 -12.22
CA TRP A 111 -43.29 -23.79 -13.10
C TRP A 111 -43.40 -23.37 -14.57
N ALA A 112 -42.60 -24.00 -15.44
CA ALA A 112 -42.72 -23.84 -16.88
C ALA A 112 -44.00 -24.55 -17.36
N THR A 113 -44.89 -23.84 -18.06
CA THR A 113 -46.03 -24.43 -18.77
C THR A 113 -45.68 -24.53 -20.24
N ASP A 114 -45.96 -25.68 -20.86
CA ASP A 114 -45.46 -26.03 -22.22
C ASP A 114 -46.01 -25.14 -23.36
N HIS A 115 -47.03 -24.29 -23.12
CA HIS A 115 -47.68 -23.54 -24.20
C HIS A 115 -48.17 -22.14 -23.78
N SER A 116 -47.28 -21.13 -23.71
CA SER A 116 -47.61 -19.71 -24.01
C SER A 116 -46.35 -18.84 -24.11
N ARG A 117 -46.47 -17.60 -24.62
CA ARG A 117 -45.41 -16.56 -24.63
C ARG A 117 -44.96 -16.11 -23.22
N ASP A 118 -45.54 -16.68 -22.17
CA ASP A 118 -45.29 -16.36 -20.76
C ASP A 118 -44.45 -17.43 -20.07
N GLU A 119 -43.43 -18.00 -20.70
CA GLU A 119 -42.55 -18.95 -20.03
C GLU A 119 -41.76 -18.30 -18.89
N VAL A 120 -41.74 -18.95 -17.72
CA VAL A 120 -40.89 -18.53 -16.61
C VAL A 120 -39.45 -18.81 -17.01
N LEU A 121 -38.63 -17.75 -17.05
CA LEU A 121 -37.24 -17.87 -17.46
C LEU A 121 -36.51 -18.90 -16.58
N PRO A 122 -35.87 -19.93 -17.15
CA PRO A 122 -35.10 -20.92 -16.38
C PRO A 122 -34.05 -20.27 -15.48
N ALA A 123 -33.50 -19.13 -15.92
CA ALA A 123 -32.60 -18.29 -15.15
C ALA A 123 -33.21 -17.77 -13.83
N PHE A 124 -34.45 -17.31 -13.88
CA PHE A 124 -35.19 -16.83 -12.71
C PHE A 124 -35.42 -17.96 -11.71
N LEU A 125 -35.78 -19.17 -12.18
CA LEU A 125 -35.95 -20.34 -11.32
C LEU A 125 -34.65 -20.77 -10.63
N LYS A 126 -33.52 -20.73 -11.36
CA LYS A 126 -32.19 -20.97 -10.78
C LYS A 126 -31.86 -19.96 -9.68
N LEU A 127 -32.18 -18.68 -9.89
CA LEU A 127 -31.97 -17.62 -8.91
C LEU A 127 -32.89 -17.77 -7.69
N VAL A 128 -34.17 -18.08 -7.89
CA VAL A 128 -35.11 -18.39 -6.80
C VAL A 128 -34.62 -19.57 -5.98
N HIS A 129 -34.21 -20.66 -6.63
CA HIS A 129 -33.69 -21.84 -5.95
C HIS A 129 -32.42 -21.52 -5.14
N LEU A 130 -31.52 -20.70 -5.70
CA LEU A 130 -30.29 -20.26 -5.03
C LEU A 130 -30.60 -19.52 -3.72
N PHE A 131 -31.46 -18.51 -3.77
CA PHE A 131 -31.87 -17.75 -2.59
C PHE A 131 -32.75 -18.56 -1.64
N TYR A 132 -33.56 -19.49 -2.13
CA TYR A 132 -34.38 -20.37 -1.30
C TYR A 132 -33.52 -21.32 -0.48
N VAL A 133 -32.55 -21.99 -1.11
CA VAL A 133 -31.58 -22.85 -0.42
C VAL A 133 -30.82 -22.04 0.64
N PHE A 134 -30.45 -20.81 0.31
CA PHE A 134 -29.82 -19.88 1.26
C PHE A 134 -30.75 -19.51 2.42
N ASP A 135 -32.00 -19.13 2.19
CA ASP A 135 -32.99 -18.75 3.22
C ASP A 135 -33.30 -19.91 4.18
N GLN A 136 -33.49 -21.13 3.65
CA GLN A 136 -33.80 -22.33 4.46
C GLN A 136 -32.67 -22.75 5.40
N SER A 137 -31.44 -22.31 5.15
CA SER A 137 -30.30 -22.60 6.02
C SER A 137 -30.28 -21.81 7.33
N GLY A 138 -31.10 -20.77 7.46
CA GLY A 138 -31.07 -19.84 8.60
C GLY A 138 -29.92 -18.82 8.57
N ILE A 139 -29.12 -18.76 7.50
CA ILE A 139 -27.95 -17.87 7.35
C ILE A 139 -28.28 -16.38 7.51
N PHE A 140 -29.49 -15.93 7.14
CA PHE A 140 -29.90 -14.53 7.30
C PHE A 140 -30.04 -14.11 8.78
N GLU A 141 -30.48 -15.02 9.65
CA GLU A 141 -30.51 -14.76 11.10
C GLU A 141 -29.08 -14.80 11.69
N LEU A 142 -28.25 -15.71 11.17
CA LEU A 142 -26.84 -15.87 11.56
C LEU A 142 -25.98 -14.64 11.20
N LEU A 143 -26.20 -14.04 10.03
CA LEU A 143 -25.52 -12.81 9.58
C LEU A 143 -25.93 -11.57 10.40
N ARG A 144 -27.10 -11.60 11.06
CA ARG A 144 -27.67 -10.49 11.84
C ARG A 144 -27.18 -10.45 13.29
N ASN A 145 -27.02 -11.61 13.94
CA ASN A 145 -26.67 -11.67 15.36
C ASN A 145 -25.14 -11.53 15.55
N SER A 146 -24.68 -10.31 15.86
CA SER A 146 -23.29 -10.04 16.24
C SER A 146 -22.97 -10.33 17.70
N ASP A 147 -23.96 -10.33 18.60
CA ASP A 147 -23.73 -10.21 20.05
C ASP A 147 -24.50 -11.22 20.93
N THR A 148 -24.74 -12.46 20.49
CA THR A 148 -25.40 -13.48 21.35
C THR A 148 -24.61 -14.77 21.51
N ASP A 149 -24.73 -15.31 22.72
CA ASP A 149 -23.95 -16.38 23.35
C ASP A 149 -23.78 -17.64 22.48
N VAL A 150 -22.53 -18.07 22.33
CA VAL A 150 -22.00 -18.84 21.19
C VAL A 150 -22.24 -20.35 21.31
N SER A 151 -22.68 -20.85 22.46
CA SER A 151 -22.55 -22.29 22.77
C SER A 151 -23.63 -23.24 22.24
N SER A 152 -24.82 -22.75 21.84
CA SER A 152 -25.96 -23.62 21.45
C SER A 152 -26.31 -23.63 19.96
N MET A 153 -25.83 -22.65 19.17
CA MET A 153 -26.07 -22.56 17.72
C MET A 153 -24.95 -23.16 16.85
N GLU A 154 -23.77 -23.45 17.41
CA GLU A 154 -22.57 -23.84 16.64
C GLU A 154 -22.72 -25.14 15.84
N ALA A 155 -23.30 -26.19 16.41
CA ALA A 155 -23.37 -27.50 15.76
C ALA A 155 -24.39 -27.54 14.60
N LEU A 156 -25.55 -26.89 14.80
CA LEU A 156 -26.61 -26.82 13.77
C LEU A 156 -26.20 -25.86 12.63
N ALA A 157 -25.57 -24.73 12.98
CA ALA A 157 -25.05 -23.78 11.99
C ALA A 157 -23.92 -24.41 11.14
N ARG A 158 -23.02 -25.19 11.74
CA ARG A 158 -21.91 -25.85 11.03
C ARG A 158 -22.39 -26.82 9.95
N GLY A 159 -23.31 -27.73 10.28
CA GLY A 159 -23.85 -28.70 9.31
C GLY A 159 -24.66 -28.03 8.18
N CYS A 160 -25.41 -26.98 8.49
CA CYS A 160 -26.13 -26.18 7.49
C CYS A 160 -25.18 -25.42 6.55
N LEU A 161 -24.13 -24.79 7.10
CA LEU A 161 -23.12 -24.07 6.34
C LEU A 161 -22.35 -25.01 5.39
N GLU A 162 -21.91 -26.18 5.85
CA GLU A 162 -21.22 -27.16 5.00
C GLU A 162 -22.11 -27.67 3.84
N LEU A 163 -23.38 -27.95 4.12
CA LEU A 163 -24.33 -28.46 3.12
C LEU A 163 -24.69 -27.40 2.08
N LEU A 164 -24.89 -26.14 2.50
CA LEU A 164 -25.05 -24.99 1.62
C LEU A 164 -23.86 -24.81 0.69
N GLN A 165 -22.65 -24.88 1.24
CA GLN A 165 -21.42 -24.67 0.49
C GLN A 165 -21.23 -25.73 -0.59
N ARG A 166 -21.50 -27.00 -0.28
CA ARG A 166 -21.52 -28.08 -1.28
C ARG A 166 -22.56 -27.83 -2.38
N LYS A 167 -23.78 -27.42 -2.03
CA LYS A 167 -24.83 -27.10 -3.03
C LYS A 167 -24.44 -25.95 -3.96
N LEU A 168 -23.77 -24.93 -3.45
CA LEU A 168 -23.28 -23.80 -4.26
C LEU A 168 -22.15 -24.21 -5.22
N VAL A 169 -21.27 -25.13 -4.81
CA VAL A 169 -20.18 -25.67 -5.63
C VAL A 169 -20.68 -26.70 -6.65
N ASP A 170 -21.56 -27.63 -6.26
CA ASP A 170 -22.09 -28.67 -7.15
C ASP A 170 -23.02 -28.11 -8.25
N SER A 171 -23.64 -26.96 -8.01
CA SER A 171 -24.40 -26.21 -9.03
C SER A 171 -23.56 -25.78 -10.25
N ASP A 172 -22.23 -25.92 -10.17
CA ASP A 172 -21.26 -25.63 -11.23
C ASP A 172 -20.97 -26.85 -12.13
N ARG A 173 -21.22 -28.07 -11.64
CA ARG A 173 -20.87 -29.34 -12.31
C ARG A 173 -22.03 -29.98 -13.07
N SER A 174 -23.27 -29.64 -12.74
CA SER A 174 -24.43 -29.97 -13.56
C SER A 174 -24.42 -29.08 -14.80
N GLY A 175 -23.62 -29.47 -15.80
CA GLY A 175 -23.70 -28.91 -17.15
C GLY A 175 -25.03 -29.26 -17.78
N ASP A 176 -26.07 -28.50 -17.46
CA ASP A 176 -27.33 -28.51 -18.21
C ASP A 176 -27.25 -27.43 -19.30
N GLY A 177 -27.40 -27.92 -20.53
CA GLY A 177 -27.23 -27.25 -21.81
C GLY A 177 -27.58 -25.77 -21.88
N ASP A 178 -26.63 -25.07 -22.49
CA ASP A 178 -26.61 -23.71 -23.04
C ASP A 178 -27.69 -23.45 -24.12
N GLY A 179 -28.95 -23.75 -23.84
CA GLY A 179 -30.05 -23.60 -24.79
C GLY A 179 -31.14 -22.66 -24.29
N GLY A 180 -30.84 -21.37 -24.10
CA GLY A 180 -31.92 -20.36 -23.97
C GLY A 180 -31.72 -19.20 -22.99
N SER A 181 -30.61 -19.09 -22.26
CA SER A 181 -30.37 -17.95 -21.34
C SER A 181 -29.52 -16.85 -21.99
N SER A 182 -29.93 -15.59 -21.85
CA SER A 182 -29.16 -14.43 -22.36
C SER A 182 -27.88 -14.19 -21.56
N ASP A 183 -26.90 -13.49 -22.14
CA ASP A 183 -25.65 -13.16 -21.46
C ASP A 183 -25.87 -12.34 -20.17
N VAL A 184 -26.91 -11.49 -20.15
CA VAL A 184 -27.37 -10.74 -18.97
C VAL A 184 -27.78 -11.69 -17.84
N GLN A 185 -28.57 -12.71 -18.17
CA GLN A 185 -29.06 -13.69 -17.20
C GLN A 185 -27.94 -14.59 -16.68
N LYS A 186 -27.02 -15.01 -17.57
CA LYS A 186 -25.83 -15.78 -17.21
C LYS A 186 -24.95 -14.98 -16.25
N ALA A 187 -24.75 -13.70 -16.54
CA ALA A 187 -24.01 -12.79 -15.67
C ALA A 187 -24.67 -12.70 -14.30
N ASP A 188 -26.00 -12.51 -14.21
CA ASP A 188 -26.66 -12.27 -12.92
C ASP A 188 -26.59 -13.48 -11.99
N ILE A 189 -26.86 -14.67 -12.52
CA ILE A 189 -26.79 -15.91 -11.75
C ILE A 189 -25.37 -16.14 -11.26
N PHE A 190 -24.37 -16.02 -12.14
CA PHE A 190 -23.01 -16.35 -11.78
C PHE A 190 -22.40 -15.35 -10.81
N VAL A 191 -22.54 -14.05 -11.08
CA VAL A 191 -22.05 -12.98 -10.20
C VAL A 191 -22.69 -13.11 -8.82
N THR A 192 -24.01 -13.33 -8.76
CA THR A 192 -24.74 -13.54 -7.50
C THR A 192 -24.22 -14.77 -6.75
N ARG A 193 -23.98 -15.89 -7.44
CA ARG A 193 -23.45 -17.11 -6.84
C ARG A 193 -22.04 -16.92 -6.27
N GLN A 194 -21.12 -16.29 -7.00
CA GLN A 194 -19.75 -16.05 -6.51
C GLN A 194 -19.75 -15.10 -5.30
N TRP A 195 -20.58 -14.07 -5.33
CA TRP A 195 -20.80 -13.19 -4.18
C TRP A 195 -21.35 -13.95 -2.97
N MET A 196 -22.35 -14.81 -3.15
CA MET A 196 -22.89 -15.64 -2.06
C MET A 196 -21.84 -16.59 -1.48
N ARG A 197 -20.96 -17.17 -2.31
CA ARG A 197 -19.82 -17.98 -1.84
C ARG A 197 -18.86 -17.17 -0.97
N ALA A 198 -18.53 -15.94 -1.37
CA ALA A 198 -17.67 -15.04 -0.58
C ALA A 198 -18.31 -14.63 0.76
N VAL A 199 -19.60 -14.27 0.76
CA VAL A 199 -20.36 -13.95 1.99
C VAL A 199 -20.41 -15.16 2.92
N LEU A 200 -20.66 -16.35 2.37
CA LEU A 200 -20.78 -17.58 3.14
C LEU A 200 -19.45 -18.02 3.74
N TRP A 201 -18.34 -17.87 3.02
CA TRP A 201 -17.00 -18.12 3.57
C TRP A 201 -16.71 -17.22 4.77
N ARG A 202 -16.97 -15.92 4.64
CA ARG A 202 -16.72 -14.93 5.70
C ARG A 202 -17.62 -15.17 6.92
N ALA A 203 -18.86 -15.61 6.70
CA ALA A 203 -19.73 -16.07 7.77
C ALA A 203 -19.16 -17.32 8.47
N ALA A 204 -18.78 -18.36 7.72
CA ALA A 204 -18.21 -19.59 8.27
C ALA A 204 -16.94 -19.33 9.11
N LYS A 205 -16.09 -18.41 8.63
CA LYS A 205 -14.89 -17.93 9.33
C LYS A 205 -15.21 -17.37 10.72
N LYS A 206 -16.27 -16.56 10.84
CA LYS A 206 -16.71 -15.97 12.12
C LYS A 206 -17.09 -17.04 13.16
N PHE A 207 -17.57 -18.20 12.71
CA PHE A 207 -17.95 -19.32 13.58
C PHE A 207 -16.86 -20.40 13.68
N GLY A 208 -15.62 -20.11 13.26
CA GLY A 208 -14.50 -21.05 13.32
C GLY A 208 -14.68 -22.30 12.46
N VAL A 209 -15.55 -22.24 11.45
CA VAL A 209 -15.80 -23.36 10.53
C VAL A 209 -14.92 -23.18 9.31
N VAL A 210 -13.92 -24.06 9.17
CA VAL A 210 -13.09 -24.18 7.96
C VAL A 210 -13.74 -25.21 7.06
N VAL A 211 -14.02 -24.85 5.81
CA VAL A 211 -14.63 -25.78 4.85
C VAL A 211 -13.76 -25.90 3.62
N ASP A 212 -13.47 -27.14 3.26
CA ASP A 212 -12.71 -27.50 2.07
C ASP A 212 -13.48 -27.14 0.80
N GLY A 213 -12.86 -26.38 -0.11
CA GLY A 213 -13.39 -26.10 -1.45
C GLY A 213 -13.97 -24.70 -1.68
N ILE A 214 -14.07 -23.85 -0.66
CA ILE A 214 -14.35 -22.41 -0.85
C ILE A 214 -13.14 -21.61 -0.38
N ASP A 215 -12.25 -21.34 -1.34
CA ASP A 215 -11.17 -20.38 -1.19
C ASP A 215 -11.61 -19.04 -1.80
N PRO A 216 -11.67 -17.93 -1.04
CA PRO A 216 -12.00 -16.62 -1.59
C PRO A 216 -11.12 -16.22 -2.76
N VAL A 217 -9.85 -16.65 -2.79
CA VAL A 217 -8.97 -16.43 -3.94
C VAL A 217 -9.47 -17.20 -5.16
N GLY A 218 -9.84 -18.47 -4.99
CA GLY A 218 -10.46 -19.28 -6.04
C GLY A 218 -11.78 -18.69 -6.55
N VAL A 219 -12.66 -18.26 -5.65
CA VAL A 219 -13.93 -17.56 -5.97
C VAL A 219 -13.67 -16.32 -6.82
N ALA A 220 -12.66 -15.51 -6.46
CA ALA A 220 -12.29 -14.32 -7.23
C ALA A 220 -11.70 -14.66 -8.61
N CYS A 221 -10.87 -15.70 -8.71
CA CYS A 221 -10.34 -16.18 -9.98
C CYS A 221 -11.45 -16.65 -10.92
N GLU A 222 -12.41 -17.44 -10.42
CA GLU A 222 -13.58 -17.88 -11.18
C GLU A 222 -14.46 -16.69 -11.60
N PHE A 223 -14.69 -15.74 -10.69
CA PHE A 223 -15.40 -14.49 -10.96
C PHE A 223 -14.80 -13.75 -12.16
N LEU A 224 -13.48 -13.49 -12.12
CA LEU A 224 -12.76 -12.81 -13.19
C LEU A 224 -12.75 -13.60 -14.50
N ALA A 225 -12.62 -14.92 -14.42
CA ALA A 225 -12.61 -15.79 -15.59
C ALA A 225 -13.93 -15.77 -16.38
N LEU A 226 -15.07 -15.60 -15.71
CA LEU A 226 -16.35 -15.44 -16.41
C LEU A 226 -16.60 -13.99 -16.85
N VAL A 227 -16.40 -13.01 -15.96
CA VAL A 227 -16.68 -11.59 -16.25
C VAL A 227 -15.87 -11.11 -17.46
N SER A 228 -14.63 -11.58 -17.62
CA SER A 228 -13.80 -11.27 -18.78
C SER A 228 -14.29 -11.84 -20.12
N ARG A 229 -15.24 -12.79 -20.11
CA ARG A 229 -15.80 -13.43 -21.31
C ARG A 229 -17.20 -12.92 -21.66
N LEU A 230 -17.83 -12.13 -20.81
CA LEU A 230 -19.18 -11.61 -21.02
C LEU A 230 -19.12 -10.25 -21.74
N PRO A 231 -20.10 -9.92 -22.60
CA PRO A 231 -20.19 -8.61 -23.22
C PRO A 231 -20.33 -7.49 -22.19
N THR A 232 -19.74 -6.32 -22.46
CA THR A 232 -19.82 -5.14 -21.58
C THR A 232 -21.27 -4.74 -21.30
N THR A 233 -22.15 -4.84 -22.30
CA THR A 233 -23.59 -4.55 -22.16
C THR A 233 -24.30 -5.48 -21.15
N ALA A 234 -23.86 -6.73 -21.03
CA ALA A 234 -24.39 -7.67 -20.05
C ALA A 234 -23.95 -7.31 -18.62
N LEU A 235 -22.73 -6.80 -18.46
CA LEU A 235 -22.20 -6.35 -17.18
C LEU A 235 -22.85 -5.02 -16.74
N GLU A 236 -22.96 -4.06 -17.65
CA GLU A 236 -23.60 -2.76 -17.40
C GLU A 236 -25.07 -2.90 -17.02
N SER A 237 -25.77 -3.90 -17.58
CA SER A 237 -27.18 -4.16 -17.26
C SER A 237 -27.44 -4.57 -15.80
N GLN A 238 -26.41 -4.96 -15.05
CA GLN A 238 -26.51 -5.24 -13.62
C GLN A 238 -26.42 -4.00 -12.74
N GLY A 239 -26.03 -2.86 -13.31
CA GLY A 239 -25.94 -1.59 -12.61
C GLY A 239 -25.03 -1.62 -11.38
N PRO A 240 -25.30 -0.75 -10.38
CA PRO A 240 -24.46 -0.58 -9.18
C PRO A 240 -24.31 -1.85 -8.33
N THR A 241 -25.23 -2.81 -8.45
CA THR A 241 -25.19 -4.05 -7.68
C THR A 241 -23.96 -4.91 -8.03
N LEU A 242 -23.47 -4.85 -9.27
CA LEU A 242 -22.25 -5.55 -9.68
C LEU A 242 -21.01 -5.01 -8.95
N GLU A 243 -20.91 -3.69 -8.80
CA GLU A 243 -19.81 -3.03 -8.09
C GLU A 243 -19.76 -3.48 -6.63
N PHE A 244 -20.92 -3.49 -5.96
CA PHE A 244 -21.00 -3.92 -4.56
C PHE A 244 -20.65 -5.41 -4.39
N LYS A 245 -21.19 -6.28 -5.24
CA LYS A 245 -20.87 -7.71 -5.23
C LYS A 245 -19.36 -7.94 -5.47
N THR A 246 -18.75 -7.16 -6.37
CA THR A 246 -17.30 -7.18 -6.64
C THR A 246 -16.50 -6.74 -5.42
N TYR A 247 -16.90 -5.65 -4.77
CA TYR A 247 -16.28 -5.15 -3.55
C TYR A 247 -16.30 -6.22 -2.44
N GLU A 248 -17.44 -6.88 -2.21
CA GLU A 248 -17.57 -7.92 -1.19
C GLU A 248 -16.72 -9.17 -1.48
N ILE A 249 -16.59 -9.57 -2.75
CA ILE A 249 -15.67 -10.64 -3.16
C ILE A 249 -14.22 -10.22 -2.89
N ALA A 250 -13.85 -8.99 -3.24
CA ALA A 250 -12.50 -8.47 -3.01
C ALA A 250 -12.16 -8.38 -1.52
N THR A 251 -13.09 -7.91 -0.67
CA THR A 251 -12.90 -7.87 0.78
C THR A 251 -12.75 -9.26 1.37
N ALA A 252 -13.52 -10.26 0.90
CA ALA A 252 -13.33 -11.64 1.34
C ALA A 252 -11.93 -12.21 0.99
N VAL A 253 -11.36 -11.80 -0.16
CA VAL A 253 -9.96 -12.14 -0.52
C VAL A 253 -8.98 -11.49 0.46
N VAL A 254 -9.16 -10.21 0.78
CA VAL A 254 -8.31 -9.51 1.76
C VAL A 254 -8.38 -10.23 3.10
N ASP A 255 -9.57 -10.52 3.60
CA ASP A 255 -9.78 -11.25 4.86
C ASP A 255 -9.12 -12.63 4.84
N ALA A 256 -9.10 -13.32 3.69
CA ALA A 256 -8.46 -14.62 3.55
C ALA A 256 -6.93 -14.53 3.52
N VAL A 257 -6.39 -13.48 2.92
CA VAL A 257 -4.94 -13.21 2.91
C VAL A 257 -4.46 -12.82 4.31
N MET A 258 -5.26 -12.08 5.07
CA MET A 258 -4.93 -11.62 6.42
C MET A 258 -5.03 -12.73 7.50
N ASP A 259 -5.98 -13.67 7.37
CA ASP A 259 -6.20 -14.74 8.38
C ASP A 259 -5.47 -16.06 8.10
N ARG A 260 -4.70 -16.18 7.02
CA ARG A 260 -3.75 -17.29 6.92
C ARG A 260 -2.89 -17.20 8.19
N PRO A 261 -2.83 -18.26 9.03
CA PRO A 261 -2.03 -18.21 10.22
C PRO A 261 -0.65 -17.75 9.77
N HIS A 262 -0.28 -16.57 10.26
CA HIS A 262 1.10 -16.27 10.49
C HIS A 262 1.56 -17.40 11.41
N SER A 263 1.96 -18.54 10.82
CA SER A 263 3.23 -19.13 11.22
C SER A 263 4.10 -17.89 11.42
N PRO A 264 4.53 -17.60 12.67
CA PRO A 264 5.32 -16.40 12.90
C PRO A 264 6.32 -16.43 11.77
N PRO A 265 6.45 -15.36 10.96
CA PRO A 265 7.49 -15.38 9.96
C PRO A 265 8.71 -15.74 10.79
N THR A 266 9.22 -16.96 10.57
CA THR A 266 10.50 -17.37 11.11
C THR A 266 11.34 -16.15 10.86
N THR A 267 11.91 -15.58 11.91
CA THR A 267 12.74 -14.37 11.93
C THR A 267 13.85 -14.51 10.90
N ALA A 268 13.42 -14.35 9.68
CA ALA A 268 13.99 -14.52 8.39
C ALA A 268 13.12 -13.53 7.63
N THR A 269 13.37 -12.26 7.94
CA THR A 269 13.47 -11.20 6.95
C THR A 269 13.60 -11.89 5.60
N THR A 270 12.48 -12.00 4.87
CA THR A 270 12.60 -12.29 3.46
C THR A 270 13.10 -10.96 2.91
N GLN A 271 14.40 -10.72 3.09
CA GLN A 271 15.20 -10.16 2.02
C GLN A 271 14.67 -10.90 0.81
N LEU A 272 13.91 -10.20 -0.04
CA LEU A 272 13.63 -10.69 -1.37
C LEU A 272 15.01 -10.92 -1.96
N THR A 273 15.51 -12.15 -1.78
CA THR A 273 16.74 -12.60 -2.39
C THR A 273 16.48 -12.42 -3.86
N MET A 274 17.36 -11.66 -4.52
CA MET A 274 17.22 -11.47 -5.95
C MET A 274 17.02 -12.84 -6.59
N ALA A 275 16.06 -12.94 -7.51
CA ALA A 275 15.74 -14.22 -8.17
C ALA A 275 16.96 -14.83 -8.90
N TRP A 276 18.03 -14.04 -9.02
CA TRP A 276 19.32 -14.37 -9.59
C TRP A 276 20.43 -14.07 -8.59
N ALA A 277 21.46 -14.92 -8.58
CA ALA A 277 22.69 -14.68 -7.84
C ALA A 277 23.34 -13.37 -8.27
N GLU A 278 24.07 -12.72 -7.36
CA GLU A 278 24.71 -11.44 -7.63
C GLU A 278 25.65 -11.53 -8.86
N PRO A 279 25.40 -10.79 -9.96
CA PRO A 279 26.00 -11.05 -11.27
C PRO A 279 27.51 -10.84 -11.30
N ARG A 280 28.03 -10.02 -10.37
CA ARG A 280 29.45 -9.68 -10.28
C ARG A 280 30.20 -10.51 -9.21
N ASN A 281 29.49 -11.35 -8.46
CA ASN A 281 30.00 -12.15 -7.34
C ASN A 281 30.93 -11.39 -6.36
N THR A 282 30.62 -10.13 -6.04
CA THR A 282 31.39 -9.27 -5.13
C THR A 282 30.98 -9.42 -3.66
N GLY A 283 29.82 -10.03 -3.41
CA GLY A 283 29.23 -10.10 -2.06
C GLY A 283 28.48 -8.82 -1.65
N MET A 284 28.24 -7.89 -2.58
CA MET A 284 27.38 -6.73 -2.34
C MET A 284 25.92 -7.15 -2.16
N VAL A 285 25.24 -6.53 -1.19
CA VAL A 285 23.79 -6.69 -1.00
C VAL A 285 23.08 -5.56 -1.74
N TYR A 286 22.07 -5.90 -2.54
CA TYR A 286 21.21 -4.92 -3.20
C TYR A 286 19.82 -4.95 -2.56
N ARG A 287 19.26 -3.77 -2.29
CA ARG A 287 17.95 -3.59 -1.67
C ARG A 287 17.06 -2.77 -2.59
N ARG A 288 15.75 -2.98 -2.52
CA ARG A 288 14.80 -2.06 -3.14
C ARG A 288 14.87 -0.70 -2.47
N LEU A 289 14.73 0.35 -3.27
CA LEU A 289 14.59 1.70 -2.78
C LEU A 289 13.13 1.96 -2.39
N GLY A 290 12.83 1.78 -1.10
CA GLY A 290 11.46 1.78 -0.61
C GLY A 290 10.60 0.74 -1.33
N ARG A 291 9.39 1.13 -1.72
CA ARG A 291 8.49 0.28 -2.52
C ARG A 291 8.72 0.34 -4.03
N SER A 292 9.69 1.11 -4.51
CA SER A 292 9.95 1.23 -5.95
C SER A 292 10.55 -0.05 -6.54
N GLY A 293 10.61 -0.13 -7.87
CA GLY A 293 11.31 -1.20 -8.58
C GLY A 293 12.84 -1.02 -8.64
N LEU A 294 13.36 0.13 -8.22
CA LEU A 294 14.78 0.46 -8.28
C LEU A 294 15.55 -0.29 -7.20
N HIS A 295 16.65 -0.94 -7.59
CA HIS A 295 17.55 -1.63 -6.66
C HIS A 295 18.86 -0.87 -6.51
N VAL A 296 19.23 -0.58 -5.27
CA VAL A 296 20.45 0.12 -4.91
C VAL A 296 21.35 -0.80 -4.06
N SER A 297 22.65 -0.67 -4.22
CA SER A 297 23.62 -1.29 -3.33
C SER A 297 23.39 -0.78 -1.91
N ALA A 298 23.43 -1.66 -0.92
CA ALA A 298 23.15 -1.31 0.47
C ALA A 298 24.15 -0.26 1.03
N ILE A 299 25.34 -0.18 0.42
CA ILE A 299 26.31 0.89 0.64
C ILE A 299 26.43 1.67 -0.67
N SER A 300 26.38 2.99 -0.58
CA SER A 300 26.61 3.90 -1.69
C SER A 300 27.81 4.82 -1.44
N LEU A 301 28.35 5.37 -2.53
CA LEU A 301 29.46 6.31 -2.47
C LEU A 301 28.95 7.72 -2.73
N GLY A 302 29.03 8.57 -1.71
CA GLY A 302 28.78 10.00 -1.81
C GLY A 302 30.03 10.79 -2.18
N SER A 303 29.84 11.90 -2.89
CA SER A 303 30.94 12.75 -3.37
C SER A 303 31.22 13.98 -2.51
N TRP A 304 30.40 14.23 -1.47
CA TRP A 304 30.52 15.40 -0.59
C TRP A 304 31.92 15.54 0.05
N LEU A 305 32.49 16.74 -0.05
CA LEU A 305 33.80 17.16 0.49
C LEU A 305 35.04 16.43 -0.06
N THR A 306 34.87 15.37 -0.85
CA THR A 306 35.98 14.48 -1.19
C THR A 306 36.38 14.64 -2.65
N TYR A 307 35.40 14.72 -3.56
CA TYR A 307 35.66 14.77 -4.99
C TYR A 307 35.48 16.19 -5.55
N GLY A 308 36.43 16.65 -6.36
CA GLY A 308 36.50 18.02 -6.88
C GLY A 308 37.13 19.05 -5.93
N GLY A 309 37.51 18.64 -4.70
CA GLY A 309 38.10 19.47 -3.66
C GLY A 309 39.52 19.05 -3.26
N TYR A 310 39.67 18.48 -2.06
CA TYR A 310 40.96 18.14 -1.45
C TYR A 310 41.63 16.87 -2.02
N ALA A 311 40.85 15.93 -2.58
CA ALA A 311 41.42 14.72 -3.16
C ALA A 311 41.92 14.97 -4.59
N ASP A 312 43.11 14.46 -4.87
CA ASP A 312 43.67 14.34 -6.21
C ASP A 312 42.66 13.66 -7.15
N GLU A 313 42.59 14.11 -8.41
CA GLU A 313 41.70 13.56 -9.43
C GLU A 313 41.98 12.06 -9.63
N GLU A 314 43.24 11.66 -9.57
CA GLU A 314 43.63 10.25 -9.67
C GLU A 314 43.09 9.41 -8.50
N LYS A 315 43.16 9.95 -7.28
CA LYS A 315 42.60 9.28 -6.08
C LYS A 315 41.09 9.20 -6.14
N THR A 316 40.44 10.26 -6.61
CA THR A 316 38.99 10.30 -6.85
C THR A 316 38.58 9.17 -7.78
N LEU A 317 39.24 9.06 -8.93
CA LEU A 317 38.99 8.00 -9.91
C LEU A 317 39.26 6.61 -9.34
N ALA A 318 40.34 6.44 -8.58
CA ALA A 318 40.67 5.18 -7.92
C ALA A 318 39.57 4.76 -6.92
N CYS A 319 39.05 5.69 -6.13
CA CYS A 319 37.96 5.43 -5.19
C CYS A 319 36.66 5.05 -5.91
N VAL A 320 36.22 5.84 -6.91
CA VAL A 320 34.99 5.54 -7.67
C VAL A 320 35.11 4.18 -8.37
N LYS A 321 36.27 3.89 -8.98
CA LYS A 321 36.56 2.58 -9.57
C LYS A 321 36.47 1.46 -8.54
N LYS A 322 37.09 1.65 -7.37
CA LYS A 322 37.09 0.63 -6.32
C LYS A 322 35.69 0.34 -5.79
N ALA A 323 34.87 1.37 -5.61
CA ALA A 323 33.46 1.22 -5.25
C ALA A 323 32.71 0.38 -6.29
N TYR A 324 32.85 0.71 -7.57
CA TYR A 324 32.23 -0.06 -8.65
C TYR A 324 32.71 -1.52 -8.68
N ASP A 325 34.02 -1.75 -8.57
CA ASP A 325 34.63 -3.09 -8.55
C ASP A 325 34.13 -3.95 -7.36
N LEU A 326 33.78 -3.31 -6.24
CA LEU A 326 33.22 -3.98 -5.05
C LEU A 326 31.71 -4.20 -5.11
N GLY A 327 31.05 -3.82 -6.20
CA GLY A 327 29.61 -4.04 -6.39
C GLY A 327 28.73 -2.83 -6.07
N ILE A 328 29.30 -1.67 -5.68
CA ILE A 328 28.49 -0.47 -5.49
C ILE A 328 27.93 -0.04 -6.86
N ASN A 329 26.61 0.10 -6.95
CA ASN A 329 25.96 0.65 -8.14
C ASN A 329 25.43 2.07 -7.91
N PHE A 330 25.25 2.47 -6.65
CA PHE A 330 24.64 3.74 -6.29
C PHE A 330 25.69 4.79 -5.92
N PHE A 331 25.71 5.89 -6.69
CA PHE A 331 26.63 7.02 -6.53
C PHE A 331 25.84 8.32 -6.34
N ASP A 332 26.18 9.06 -5.28
CA ASP A 332 25.45 10.26 -4.86
C ASP A 332 26.31 11.53 -4.99
N THR A 333 25.71 12.58 -5.56
CA THR A 333 26.33 13.89 -5.75
C THR A 333 25.32 15.02 -5.60
N ALA A 334 25.76 16.26 -5.83
CA ALA A 334 24.95 17.46 -5.72
C ALA A 334 25.52 18.55 -6.61
N GLU A 335 24.65 19.43 -7.13
CA GLU A 335 25.05 20.58 -7.94
C GLU A 335 26.09 21.46 -7.23
N ASN A 336 25.99 21.51 -5.92
CA ASN A 336 26.69 22.46 -5.08
C ASN A 336 28.01 21.89 -4.49
N TYR A 337 28.24 20.58 -4.63
CA TYR A 337 29.40 19.91 -4.06
C TYR A 337 30.69 20.35 -4.74
N THR A 338 31.50 21.05 -3.97
CA THR A 338 32.72 21.72 -4.42
C THR A 338 32.47 22.62 -5.63
N ALA A 339 31.30 23.27 -5.64
CA ALA A 339 30.84 24.07 -6.76
C ALA A 339 30.88 23.23 -8.06
N GLY A 340 30.03 22.19 -8.14
CA GLY A 340 29.80 21.38 -9.34
C GLY A 340 30.97 20.50 -9.79
N LYS A 341 32.16 20.64 -9.21
CA LYS A 341 33.33 19.83 -9.57
C LYS A 341 33.16 18.36 -9.22
N ALA A 342 32.36 18.04 -8.20
CA ALA A 342 32.05 16.66 -7.86
C ALA A 342 31.29 15.94 -8.98
N GLU A 343 30.32 16.61 -9.61
CA GLU A 343 29.57 16.11 -10.75
C GLU A 343 30.46 15.87 -11.96
N ILE A 344 31.34 16.84 -12.27
CA ILE A 344 32.32 16.71 -13.36
C ILE A 344 33.24 15.51 -13.12
N ALA A 345 33.74 15.34 -11.89
CA ALA A 345 34.62 14.23 -11.55
C ALA A 345 33.92 12.86 -11.69
N LEU A 346 32.66 12.75 -11.26
CA LEU A 346 31.86 11.53 -11.40
C LEU A 346 31.55 11.24 -12.88
N GLY A 347 31.14 12.25 -13.64
CA GLY A 347 30.92 12.15 -15.09
C GLY A 347 32.17 11.69 -15.85
N ASN A 348 33.32 12.29 -15.53
CA ASN A 348 34.62 11.89 -16.08
C ASN A 348 34.97 10.44 -15.71
N ALA A 349 34.69 10.00 -14.48
CA ALA A 349 34.92 8.62 -14.06
C ALA A 349 34.09 7.63 -14.89
N ILE A 350 32.79 7.88 -15.02
CA ILE A 350 31.86 7.05 -15.81
C ILE A 350 32.34 6.94 -17.26
N LYS A 351 32.70 8.08 -17.87
CA LYS A 351 33.20 8.14 -19.25
C LYS A 351 34.56 7.43 -19.41
N LYS A 352 35.49 7.64 -18.47
CA LYS A 352 36.85 7.07 -18.51
C LYS A 352 36.84 5.56 -18.40
N PHE A 353 35.99 4.99 -17.53
CA PHE A 353 35.91 3.54 -17.34
C PHE A 353 34.91 2.85 -18.29
N GLY A 354 34.14 3.62 -19.07
CA GLY A 354 33.24 3.08 -20.09
C GLY A 354 32.10 2.22 -19.51
N TRP A 355 31.68 2.50 -18.28
CA TRP A 355 30.60 1.76 -17.64
C TRP A 355 29.28 1.99 -18.36
N LYS A 356 28.47 0.94 -18.46
CA LYS A 356 27.13 1.06 -19.02
C LYS A 356 26.26 1.86 -18.07
N ARG A 357 25.58 2.87 -18.58
CA ARG A 357 24.67 3.72 -17.80
C ARG A 357 23.56 2.92 -17.10
N SER A 358 23.13 1.80 -17.69
CA SER A 358 22.13 0.88 -17.15
C SER A 358 22.55 0.18 -15.86
N ASP A 359 23.86 0.08 -15.61
CA ASP A 359 24.41 -0.68 -14.48
C ASP A 359 24.62 0.23 -13.25
N LEU A 360 24.37 1.53 -13.41
CA LEU A 360 24.62 2.57 -12.42
C LEU A 360 23.29 3.19 -11.97
N VAL A 361 23.23 3.53 -10.69
CA VAL A 361 22.23 4.40 -10.10
C VAL A 361 22.94 5.69 -9.70
N ILE A 362 22.57 6.81 -10.31
CA ILE A 362 23.15 8.12 -10.05
C ILE A 362 22.08 9.02 -9.44
N SER A 363 22.37 9.60 -8.27
CA SER A 363 21.59 10.70 -7.72
C SER A 363 22.33 12.02 -7.78
N THR A 364 21.58 13.09 -8.03
CA THR A 364 22.02 14.45 -7.72
C THR A 364 20.94 15.18 -6.94
N THR A 365 21.32 16.24 -6.23
CA THR A 365 20.40 17.09 -5.47
C THR A 365 20.25 18.45 -6.15
N ASP A 366 19.03 18.95 -6.16
CA ASP A 366 18.63 20.24 -6.72
C ASP A 366 17.94 21.08 -5.62
N GLY A 367 18.35 22.34 -5.50
CA GLY A 367 17.68 23.36 -4.68
C GLY A 367 18.08 23.44 -3.20
N CYS A 368 18.63 24.60 -2.79
CA CYS A 368 18.94 24.91 -1.39
C CYS A 368 18.40 26.30 -0.99
N PRO A 369 17.84 26.50 0.21
CA PRO A 369 17.20 27.77 0.62
C PRO A 369 18.12 28.81 1.28
N ASN A 370 19.43 28.56 1.48
CA ASN A 370 20.27 29.45 2.28
C ASN A 370 21.21 30.34 1.46
N GLU A 371 21.01 31.65 1.59
CA GLU A 371 21.79 32.75 1.00
C GLU A 371 23.23 32.84 1.55
N GLU A 372 23.47 32.38 2.78
CA GLU A 372 24.77 32.56 3.48
C GLU A 372 25.85 31.54 3.09
N ILE A 373 25.44 30.44 2.46
CA ILE A 373 26.37 29.42 1.98
C ILE A 373 26.09 29.25 0.48
N ASN A 374 27.09 29.58 -0.32
CA ASN A 374 27.05 29.85 -1.76
C ASN A 374 26.71 28.61 -2.61
N TRP A 375 25.53 28.01 -2.43
CA TRP A 375 25.17 26.70 -2.99
C TRP A 375 24.42 26.78 -4.33
N GLY A 376 23.98 27.97 -4.75
CA GLY A 376 23.30 28.23 -6.03
C GLY A 376 24.09 29.12 -7.02
N ALA A 377 25.21 29.70 -6.58
CA ALA A 377 25.99 30.67 -7.36
C ALA A 377 26.62 30.12 -8.65
N GLN A 378 26.52 28.82 -8.87
CA GLN A 378 27.03 28.18 -10.08
C GLN A 378 26.14 28.35 -11.30
N ASN A 379 24.82 28.48 -11.07
CA ASN A 379 23.84 28.60 -12.14
C ASN A 379 23.60 30.07 -12.53
N GLY A 380 24.33 31.00 -11.90
CA GLY A 380 24.40 32.41 -12.29
C GLY A 380 24.79 33.35 -11.14
N GLU A 381 25.24 34.55 -11.51
CA GLU A 381 25.80 35.55 -10.58
C GLU A 381 24.75 36.14 -9.62
N ILE A 382 23.48 36.11 -10.00
CA ILE A 382 22.36 36.69 -9.24
C ILE A 382 21.59 35.56 -8.55
N LEU A 383 21.68 35.50 -7.22
CA LEU A 383 21.13 34.39 -6.45
C LEU A 383 19.60 34.32 -6.42
N VAL A 384 18.87 35.40 -6.72
CA VAL A 384 17.41 35.53 -6.50
C VAL A 384 16.58 34.33 -7.00
N ASN A 385 16.91 33.77 -8.18
CA ASN A 385 16.20 32.63 -8.75
C ASN A 385 17.07 31.37 -8.91
N ASN A 386 18.31 31.41 -8.41
CA ASN A 386 19.28 30.32 -8.55
C ASN A 386 19.38 29.48 -7.27
N HIS A 387 18.30 29.46 -6.47
CA HIS A 387 18.22 28.70 -5.24
C HIS A 387 16.75 28.37 -4.92
N GLY A 388 16.52 27.55 -3.89
CA GLY A 388 15.19 27.07 -3.50
C GLY A 388 14.64 25.95 -4.39
N LEU A 389 13.35 25.68 -4.28
CA LEU A 389 12.65 24.61 -5.01
C LEU A 389 11.61 25.15 -6.00
N SER A 390 11.79 26.39 -6.45
CA SER A 390 10.97 26.95 -7.52
C SER A 390 11.09 26.08 -8.78
N ARG A 391 10.03 26.07 -9.59
CA ARG A 391 10.03 25.35 -10.88
C ARG A 391 11.18 25.79 -11.79
N LYS A 392 11.55 27.07 -11.75
CA LYS A 392 12.67 27.62 -12.52
C LYS A 392 13.98 26.98 -12.10
N HIS A 393 14.28 27.00 -10.80
CA HIS A 393 15.53 26.43 -10.27
C HIS A 393 15.59 24.92 -10.49
N ILE A 394 14.52 24.17 -10.22
CA ILE A 394 14.51 22.71 -10.41
C ILE A 394 14.78 22.29 -11.87
N ILE A 395 14.31 23.07 -12.84
CA ILE A 395 14.54 22.73 -14.26
C ILE A 395 15.97 23.11 -14.66
N GLU A 396 16.37 24.36 -14.39
CA GLU A 396 17.66 24.89 -14.82
C GLU A 396 18.85 24.27 -14.04
N GLY A 397 18.67 24.02 -12.74
CA GLY A 397 19.63 23.37 -11.87
C GLY A 397 19.90 21.93 -12.28
N LEU A 398 18.85 21.16 -12.58
CA LEU A 398 19.01 19.81 -13.11
C LEU A 398 19.62 19.79 -14.52
N GLU A 399 19.24 20.70 -15.42
CA GLU A 399 19.88 20.82 -16.75
C GLU A 399 21.38 21.06 -16.62
N ALA A 400 21.79 22.01 -15.78
CA ALA A 400 23.20 22.30 -15.53
C ALA A 400 23.95 21.12 -14.88
N SER A 401 23.29 20.40 -13.97
CA SER A 401 23.83 19.19 -13.33
C SER A 401 24.06 18.06 -14.33
N LEU A 402 23.11 17.83 -15.25
CA LEU A 402 23.24 16.85 -16.32
C LEU A 402 24.37 17.20 -17.29
N GLU A 403 24.55 18.48 -17.62
CA GLU A 403 25.67 18.96 -18.43
C GLU A 403 27.02 18.67 -17.74
N ARG A 404 27.17 19.01 -16.45
CA ARG A 404 28.39 18.74 -15.67
C ARG A 404 28.68 17.25 -15.55
N LEU A 405 27.65 16.43 -15.34
CA LEU A 405 27.77 14.96 -15.29
C LEU A 405 28.06 14.35 -16.67
N GLY A 406 27.77 15.06 -17.77
CA GLY A 406 27.81 14.51 -19.12
C GLY A 406 26.80 13.37 -19.32
N LEU A 407 25.67 13.40 -18.61
CA LEU A 407 24.62 12.38 -18.63
C LEU A 407 23.33 12.94 -19.23
N LYS A 408 22.52 12.06 -19.81
CA LYS A 408 21.19 12.43 -20.31
C LYS A 408 20.13 12.47 -19.21
N TYR A 409 20.32 11.68 -18.16
CA TYR A 409 19.39 11.57 -17.04
C TYR A 409 20.11 11.09 -15.77
N VAL A 410 19.55 11.44 -14.62
CA VAL A 410 19.86 10.83 -13.31
C VAL A 410 18.77 9.84 -12.93
N ASP A 411 19.09 8.84 -12.10
CA ASP A 411 18.07 7.89 -11.65
C ASP A 411 17.18 8.54 -10.59
N ILE A 412 17.76 9.36 -9.71
CA ILE A 412 17.04 10.06 -8.64
C ILE A 412 17.48 11.51 -8.61
N VAL A 413 16.52 12.44 -8.65
CA VAL A 413 16.76 13.85 -8.31
C VAL A 413 16.16 14.15 -6.93
N TYR A 414 16.94 14.77 -6.05
CA TYR A 414 16.49 15.11 -4.70
C TYR A 414 16.16 16.59 -4.55
N ALA A 415 15.07 16.90 -3.86
CA ALA A 415 14.90 18.20 -3.20
C ALA A 415 15.86 18.27 -2.00
N HIS A 416 16.98 19.00 -2.12
CA HIS A 416 18.09 18.90 -1.16
C HIS A 416 17.71 19.31 0.27
N ARG A 417 16.81 20.29 0.40
CA ARG A 417 16.23 20.79 1.66
C ARG A 417 14.79 21.25 1.40
N PRO A 418 13.91 21.29 2.42
CA PRO A 418 12.59 21.86 2.25
C PRO A 418 12.70 23.37 1.94
N ASP A 419 11.92 23.83 0.98
CA ASP A 419 11.74 25.25 0.67
C ASP A 419 10.32 25.63 1.06
N ARG A 420 10.19 26.39 2.16
CA ARG A 420 8.90 26.82 2.72
C ARG A 420 8.37 28.08 2.07
N LEU A 421 9.12 28.69 1.15
CA LEU A 421 8.68 29.84 0.36
C LEU A 421 8.06 29.42 -0.97
N THR A 422 8.44 28.24 -1.48
CA THR A 422 7.81 27.65 -2.67
C THR A 422 6.65 26.73 -2.27
N PRO A 423 5.44 26.90 -2.83
CA PRO A 423 4.33 25.98 -2.60
C PRO A 423 4.71 24.54 -2.97
N ILE A 424 4.40 23.56 -2.11
CA ILE A 424 4.72 22.13 -2.37
C ILE A 424 4.10 21.64 -3.69
N GLU A 425 2.94 22.16 -4.08
CA GLU A 425 2.35 21.89 -5.40
C GLU A 425 3.29 22.25 -6.56
N GLU A 426 3.93 23.42 -6.52
CA GLU A 426 4.87 23.83 -7.57
C GLU A 426 6.06 22.88 -7.62
N THR A 427 6.64 22.55 -6.46
CA THR A 427 7.74 21.60 -6.30
C THR A 427 7.40 20.22 -6.88
N VAL A 428 6.23 19.65 -6.51
CA VAL A 428 5.78 18.34 -7.01
C VAL A 428 5.59 18.38 -8.54
N ARG A 429 4.99 19.45 -9.09
CA ARG A 429 4.80 19.63 -10.53
C ARG A 429 6.13 19.81 -11.27
N ALA A 430 7.12 20.45 -10.66
CA ALA A 430 8.45 20.63 -11.23
C ALA A 430 9.21 19.29 -11.32
N PHE A 431 9.22 18.50 -10.24
CA PHE A 431 9.85 17.18 -10.26
C PHE A 431 9.17 16.20 -11.24
N ASN A 432 7.84 16.23 -11.32
CA ASN A 432 7.13 15.41 -12.31
C ASN A 432 7.43 15.84 -13.74
N TYR A 433 7.55 17.16 -13.99
CA TYR A 433 7.94 17.65 -15.31
C TYR A 433 9.33 17.14 -15.73
N VAL A 434 10.34 17.18 -14.86
CA VAL A 434 11.68 16.70 -15.24
C VAL A 434 11.72 15.17 -15.43
N ILE A 435 10.84 14.43 -14.73
CA ILE A 435 10.64 12.99 -14.97
C ILE A 435 9.98 12.75 -16.33
N ASP A 436 8.90 13.47 -16.65
CA ASP A 436 8.20 13.35 -17.94
C ASP A 436 9.09 13.75 -19.13
N LYS A 437 10.06 14.65 -18.90
CA LYS A 437 11.09 15.03 -19.89
C LYS A 437 12.23 14.02 -20.00
N GLY A 438 12.26 13.00 -19.15
CA GLY A 438 13.30 11.97 -19.12
C GLY A 438 14.65 12.48 -18.60
N MET A 439 14.66 13.58 -17.84
CA MET A 439 15.86 14.12 -17.19
C MET A 439 16.15 13.41 -15.86
N ALA A 440 15.12 12.87 -15.22
CA ALA A 440 15.21 12.00 -14.05
C ALA A 440 14.28 10.79 -14.20
N LEU A 441 14.56 9.67 -13.53
CA LEU A 441 13.65 8.52 -13.48
C LEU A 441 12.73 8.55 -12.26
N TYR A 442 13.25 9.01 -11.13
CA TYR A 442 12.55 9.15 -9.87
C TYR A 442 12.95 10.47 -9.20
N TRP A 443 12.19 10.86 -8.19
CA TRP A 443 12.56 11.95 -7.31
C TRP A 443 12.40 11.59 -5.84
N GLY A 444 13.08 12.33 -4.98
CA GLY A 444 13.08 12.16 -3.55
C GLY A 444 13.26 13.46 -2.79
N THR A 445 13.24 13.37 -1.48
CA THR A 445 13.42 14.49 -0.55
C THR A 445 14.69 14.28 0.29
N SER A 446 15.23 15.35 0.87
CA SER A 446 16.42 15.30 1.70
C SER A 446 16.31 16.28 2.88
N GLU A 447 16.37 15.75 4.09
CA GLU A 447 16.14 16.45 5.35
C GLU A 447 14.75 17.09 5.49
N TRP A 448 13.73 16.53 4.86
CA TRP A 448 12.34 16.98 5.04
C TRP A 448 11.72 16.40 6.32
N SER A 449 10.75 17.09 6.92
CA SER A 449 9.98 16.56 8.04
C SER A 449 8.99 15.47 7.59
N ALA A 450 8.51 14.66 8.52
CA ALA A 450 7.52 13.64 8.19
C ALA A 450 6.21 14.24 7.63
N GLU A 451 5.84 15.43 8.10
CA GLU A 451 4.68 16.18 7.66
C GLU A 451 4.86 16.70 6.23
N GLU A 452 6.01 17.31 5.93
CA GLU A 452 6.34 17.84 4.60
C GLU A 452 6.37 16.71 3.55
N ILE A 453 6.91 15.53 3.90
CA ILE A 453 6.89 14.35 3.02
C ILE A 453 5.46 13.85 2.82
N ALA A 454 4.65 13.75 3.88
CA ALA A 454 3.28 13.31 3.78
C ALA A 454 2.42 14.26 2.93
N GLU A 455 2.65 15.57 3.06
CA GLU A 455 2.02 16.61 2.24
C GLU A 455 2.41 16.44 0.76
N ALA A 456 3.70 16.31 0.45
CA ALA A 456 4.15 16.09 -0.93
C ALA A 456 3.54 14.82 -1.56
N VAL A 457 3.43 13.73 -0.78
CA VAL A 457 2.75 12.50 -1.23
C VAL A 457 1.25 12.72 -1.43
N GLY A 458 0.60 13.49 -0.56
CA GLY A 458 -0.81 13.86 -0.68
C GLY A 458 -1.09 14.67 -1.94
N VAL A 459 -0.35 15.76 -2.14
CA VAL A 459 -0.42 16.62 -3.32
C VAL A 459 -0.17 15.84 -4.61
N ALA A 460 0.85 14.97 -4.63
CA ALA A 460 1.11 14.12 -5.79
C ALA A 460 -0.07 13.20 -6.11
N ARG A 461 -0.70 12.59 -5.09
CA ARG A 461 -1.88 11.72 -5.29
C ARG A 461 -3.07 12.49 -5.84
N ASP A 462 -3.37 13.66 -5.27
CA ASP A 462 -4.50 14.51 -5.69
C ASP A 462 -4.34 14.97 -7.14
N LEU A 463 -3.11 15.27 -7.55
CA LEU A 463 -2.75 15.67 -8.91
C LEU A 463 -2.50 14.49 -9.86
N ARG A 464 -2.61 13.24 -9.40
CA ARG A 464 -2.27 12.01 -10.14
C ARG A 464 -0.83 12.00 -10.70
N MET A 465 0.07 12.55 -9.91
CA MET A 465 1.50 12.67 -10.18
C MET A 465 2.31 11.63 -9.39
N ILE A 466 3.57 11.46 -9.78
CA ILE A 466 4.54 10.57 -9.13
C ILE A 466 4.96 11.21 -7.79
N PRO A 467 4.72 10.55 -6.65
CA PRO A 467 5.17 11.01 -5.33
C PRO A 467 6.68 10.77 -5.13
N PRO A 468 7.31 11.41 -4.13
CA PRO A 468 8.70 11.12 -3.80
C PRO A 468 8.81 9.66 -3.30
N ILE A 469 9.83 8.93 -3.75
CA ILE A 469 10.00 7.51 -3.40
C ILE A 469 10.99 7.27 -2.26
N VAL A 470 11.81 8.27 -1.96
CA VAL A 470 12.96 8.16 -1.06
C VAL A 470 13.17 9.46 -0.30
N GLU A 471 13.61 9.33 0.95
CA GLU A 471 14.13 10.41 1.76
C GLU A 471 15.63 10.16 2.04
N GLN A 472 16.43 11.22 2.05
CA GLN A 472 17.87 11.19 2.37
C GLN A 472 18.13 11.88 3.72
N PRO A 473 17.98 11.19 4.87
CA PRO A 473 18.15 11.80 6.18
C PRO A 473 19.52 11.52 6.81
N PHE A 474 19.91 12.37 7.76
CA PHE A 474 21.06 12.19 8.62
C PHE A 474 20.76 11.11 9.66
N TYR A 475 21.52 10.01 9.63
CA TYR A 475 21.27 8.87 10.53
C TYR A 475 22.57 8.19 10.92
N ASN A 476 22.72 7.95 12.23
CA ASN A 476 23.81 7.20 12.83
C ASN A 476 23.45 6.85 14.28
N MET A 477 24.32 6.11 14.97
CA MET A 477 24.12 5.67 16.36
C MET A 477 23.81 6.81 17.35
N LEU A 478 24.17 8.06 17.04
CA LEU A 478 23.95 9.23 17.90
C LEU A 478 22.78 10.11 17.45
N VAL A 479 22.23 9.90 16.24
CA VAL A 479 21.16 10.71 15.66
C VAL A 479 20.12 9.79 15.05
N ARG A 480 19.03 9.55 15.80
CA ARG A 480 18.06 8.46 15.54
C ARG A 480 16.62 8.92 15.40
N ASN A 481 16.25 10.02 16.05
CA ASN A 481 14.84 10.46 16.21
C ASN A 481 14.06 10.53 14.91
N LYS A 482 14.66 11.03 13.82
CA LYS A 482 13.97 11.21 12.55
C LYS A 482 13.60 9.87 11.89
N VAL A 483 14.60 9.01 11.74
CA VAL A 483 14.48 7.70 11.09
C VAL A 483 13.72 6.70 11.93
N GLU A 484 14.06 6.56 13.21
CA GLU A 484 13.43 5.56 14.08
C GLU A 484 12.14 6.06 14.72
N GLY A 485 11.88 7.37 14.74
CA GLY A 485 10.73 8.03 15.37
C GLY A 485 9.76 8.61 14.35
N GLU A 486 10.09 9.79 13.84
CA GLU A 486 9.19 10.61 13.01
C GLU A 486 8.70 9.88 11.75
N PHE A 487 9.55 9.08 11.11
CA PHE A 487 9.23 8.41 9.85
C PHE A 487 8.51 7.06 9.98
N GLN A 488 8.27 6.55 11.20
CA GLN A 488 7.68 5.22 11.44
C GLN A 488 6.45 4.92 10.59
N ARG A 489 5.53 5.89 10.51
CA ARG A 489 4.27 5.73 9.77
C ARG A 489 4.45 5.87 8.26
N LEU A 490 5.49 6.55 7.79
CA LEU A 490 5.74 6.78 6.37
C LEU A 490 6.18 5.51 5.65
N TYR A 491 6.92 4.62 6.33
CA TYR A 491 7.38 3.36 5.75
C TYR A 491 6.21 2.48 5.31
N ALA A 492 5.28 2.16 6.21
CA ALA A 492 4.15 1.30 5.90
C ALA A 492 3.09 1.99 5.01
N ARG A 493 2.79 3.28 5.27
CA ARG A 493 1.70 3.98 4.55
C ARG A 493 2.11 4.47 3.17
N HIS A 494 3.37 4.90 3.03
CA HIS A 494 3.88 5.53 1.83
C HIS A 494 5.05 4.78 1.19
N GLY A 495 5.46 3.61 1.72
CA GLY A 495 6.51 2.79 1.14
C GLY A 495 7.83 3.54 0.97
N LEU A 496 8.11 4.48 1.87
CA LEU A 496 9.26 5.37 1.81
C LEU A 496 10.56 4.56 1.95
N GLY A 497 11.48 4.72 1.01
CA GLY A 497 12.85 4.21 1.14
C GLY A 497 13.77 5.23 1.77
N LEU A 498 14.87 4.80 2.39
CA LEU A 498 15.89 5.72 2.90
C LEU A 498 17.26 5.50 2.26
N THR A 499 17.89 6.60 1.88
CA THR A 499 19.33 6.65 1.57
C THR A 499 20.00 7.50 2.64
N THR A 500 20.43 6.91 3.75
CA THR A 500 20.92 7.70 4.88
C THR A 500 22.34 8.21 4.66
N PHE A 501 22.67 9.39 5.19
CA PHE A 501 24.02 9.94 5.06
C PHE A 501 24.72 10.16 6.40
N SER A 502 26.05 10.33 6.33
CA SER A 502 26.94 10.51 7.48
C SER A 502 26.82 9.42 8.57
N PRO A 503 26.90 8.13 8.22
CA PRO A 503 26.79 7.02 9.18
C PRO A 503 27.90 7.02 10.23
N ILE A 504 29.06 7.59 9.91
CA ILE A 504 30.19 7.73 10.82
C ILE A 504 30.29 9.13 11.44
N LYS A 505 29.23 9.96 11.32
CA LYS A 505 29.16 11.34 11.82
C LYS A 505 30.43 12.15 11.55
N MET A 506 30.74 12.38 10.27
CA MET A 506 31.95 13.11 9.84
C MET A 506 33.28 12.48 10.29
N GLY A 507 33.27 11.20 10.65
CA GLY A 507 34.41 10.45 11.15
C GLY A 507 34.51 10.38 12.67
N ILE A 508 33.59 11.01 13.41
CA ILE A 508 33.54 10.91 14.89
C ILE A 508 33.42 9.44 15.32
N LEU A 509 32.48 8.70 14.74
CA LEU A 509 32.22 7.29 15.06
C LEU A 509 33.26 6.30 14.51
N SER A 510 34.31 6.77 13.83
CA SER A 510 35.41 5.90 13.40
C SER A 510 36.42 5.59 14.51
N GLY A 511 36.32 6.28 15.65
CA GLY A 511 37.27 6.17 16.77
C GLY A 511 38.51 7.05 16.64
N LYS A 512 38.74 7.71 15.49
CA LYS A 512 39.93 8.56 15.28
C LYS A 512 40.05 9.74 16.24
N TYR A 513 38.96 10.13 16.89
CA TYR A 513 38.91 11.24 17.84
C TYR A 513 38.74 10.75 19.30
N ASN A 514 38.88 9.45 19.59
CA ASN A 514 38.72 8.91 20.95
C ASN A 514 39.69 9.54 21.96
N ASP A 515 40.88 9.94 21.51
CA ASP A 515 41.90 10.60 22.34
C ASP A 515 41.78 12.14 22.33
N ALA A 516 40.82 12.68 21.58
CA ALA A 516 40.60 14.12 21.40
C ALA A 516 39.52 14.68 22.33
N VAL A 517 39.32 14.08 23.52
CA VAL A 517 38.35 14.54 24.54
C VAL A 517 38.64 15.99 24.94
N ASP A 518 39.91 16.37 25.00
CA ASP A 518 40.36 17.73 25.33
C ASP A 518 40.32 18.71 24.13
N GLY A 519 39.71 18.31 23.00
CA GLY A 519 39.59 19.14 21.80
C GLY A 519 40.85 19.17 20.91
N LYS A 520 41.90 18.41 21.23
CA LYS A 520 43.11 18.29 20.40
C LYS A 520 42.86 17.34 19.22
N LEU A 521 42.52 17.91 18.07
CA LEU A 521 42.17 17.16 16.86
C LEU A 521 43.41 16.55 16.17
N PRO A 522 43.35 15.30 15.66
CA PRO A 522 44.45 14.73 14.88
C PRO A 522 44.75 15.54 13.60
N PRO A 523 46.02 15.76 13.22
CA PRO A 523 46.40 16.62 12.09
C PRO A 523 45.80 16.16 10.75
N ASP A 524 45.84 14.85 10.49
CA ASP A 524 45.37 14.24 9.23
C ASP A 524 43.85 13.96 9.23
N SER A 525 43.13 14.42 10.26
CA SER A 525 41.68 14.25 10.35
C SER A 525 40.93 15.29 9.51
N ARG A 526 39.64 15.03 9.24
CA ARG A 526 38.78 15.96 8.48
C ARG A 526 38.72 17.33 9.16
N PHE A 527 38.62 17.37 10.49
CA PHE A 527 38.60 18.62 11.25
C PHE A 527 40.00 19.22 11.44
N GLY A 528 41.07 18.44 11.42
CA GLY A 528 42.45 18.93 11.54
C GLY A 528 43.00 19.60 10.27
N SER A 529 42.72 19.03 9.10
CA SER A 529 43.37 19.42 7.83
C SER A 529 42.51 20.29 6.89
N SER A 530 41.18 20.14 6.92
CA SER A 530 40.31 20.80 5.93
C SER A 530 40.17 22.30 6.17
N GLN A 531 40.35 23.12 5.13
CA GLN A 531 40.13 24.58 5.18
C GLN A 531 38.69 24.99 4.82
N ASP A 532 37.78 24.01 4.65
CA ASP A 532 36.38 24.29 4.35
C ASP A 532 35.69 25.08 5.49
N LYS A 533 34.73 25.93 5.13
CA LYS A 533 33.99 26.78 6.07
C LYS A 533 33.32 25.96 7.17
N PHE A 534 32.76 24.79 6.81
CA PHE A 534 32.13 23.89 7.77
C PHE A 534 33.15 23.25 8.72
N ALA A 535 34.30 22.81 8.22
CA ALA A 535 35.37 22.26 9.06
C ALA A 535 35.94 23.32 10.01
N LYS A 536 36.03 24.58 9.56
CA LYS A 536 36.43 25.72 10.39
C LYS A 536 35.40 26.02 11.48
N PHE A 537 34.11 26.06 11.14
CA PHE A 537 33.01 26.21 12.10
C PHE A 537 33.05 25.11 13.17
N MET A 538 33.24 23.85 12.77
CA MET A 538 33.36 22.73 13.70
C MET A 538 34.60 22.86 14.60
N ARG A 539 35.75 23.30 14.08
CA ARG A 539 36.95 23.57 14.90
C ARG A 539 36.70 24.67 15.93
N GLU A 540 36.04 25.75 15.52
CA GLU A 540 35.69 26.87 16.40
C GLU A 540 34.73 26.40 17.50
N LYS A 541 33.77 25.54 17.17
CA LYS A 541 32.85 24.91 18.14
C LYS A 541 33.58 24.00 19.13
N ILE A 542 34.45 23.10 18.65
CA ILE A 542 35.23 22.15 19.47
C ILE A 542 36.21 22.86 20.44
N GLY A 543 36.63 24.09 20.12
CA GLY A 543 37.62 24.86 20.89
C GLY A 543 37.08 26.04 21.70
N SER A 544 35.78 26.33 21.67
CA SER A 544 35.19 27.42 22.46
C SER A 544 34.89 26.93 23.88
N SER A 545 35.48 27.61 24.87
CA SER A 545 35.51 27.22 26.28
C SER A 545 34.10 27.03 26.88
N GLY A 546 33.60 25.80 26.89
CA GLY A 546 32.31 25.44 27.51
C GLY A 546 31.64 24.14 27.03
N ASP A 547 32.09 23.50 25.96
CA ASP A 547 31.30 22.41 25.34
C ASP A 547 31.42 21.05 26.05
N ASP A 548 30.57 20.84 27.08
CA ASP A 548 30.24 19.53 27.66
C ASP A 548 29.71 18.55 26.59
N GLU A 549 29.11 19.05 25.50
CA GLU A 549 28.56 18.23 24.42
C GLU A 549 29.62 17.44 23.65
N TRP A 550 30.73 18.07 23.23
CA TRP A 550 31.82 17.36 22.53
C TRP A 550 32.41 16.27 23.41
N LYS A 551 32.71 16.61 24.67
CA LYS A 551 33.26 15.65 25.65
C LYS A 551 32.31 14.48 25.87
N LYS A 552 31.02 14.76 26.09
CA LYS A 552 30.00 13.73 26.26
C LYS A 552 29.87 12.84 25.04
N GLU A 553 29.91 13.43 23.84
CA GLU A 553 29.82 12.69 22.58
C GLU A 553 31.05 11.80 22.36
N ILE A 554 32.25 12.33 22.49
CA ILE A 554 33.49 11.54 22.34
C ILE A 554 33.60 10.47 23.41
N GLU A 555 33.20 10.75 24.65
CA GLU A 555 33.17 9.73 25.71
C GLU A 555 32.18 8.60 25.37
N THR A 556 31.02 8.95 24.82
CA THR A 556 30.04 7.96 24.33
C THR A 556 30.64 7.12 23.20
N VAL A 557 31.31 7.73 22.24
CA VAL A 557 31.98 7.01 21.15
C VAL A 557 33.14 6.15 21.64
N ARG A 558 33.91 6.61 22.63
CA ARG A 558 34.97 5.85 23.26
C ARG A 558 34.43 4.59 23.94
N ARG A 559 33.26 4.67 24.57
CA ARG A 559 32.57 3.51 25.16
C ARG A 559 32.09 2.48 24.14
N LEU A 560 31.98 2.83 22.85
CA LEU A 560 31.67 1.88 21.78
C LEU A 560 32.90 1.05 21.34
N LYS A 561 34.13 1.48 21.68
CA LYS A 561 35.36 0.77 21.31
C LYS A 561 35.42 -0.67 21.85
N PRO A 562 35.15 -0.94 23.14
CA PRO A 562 35.13 -2.31 23.66
C PRO A 562 34.16 -3.24 22.93
N VAL A 563 33.00 -2.71 22.49
CA VAL A 563 32.02 -3.47 21.71
C VAL A 563 32.60 -3.87 20.35
N ALA A 564 33.23 -2.92 19.65
CA ALA A 564 33.90 -3.20 18.37
C ALA A 564 35.06 -4.19 18.54
N ASP A 565 35.90 -4.02 19.56
CA ASP A 565 37.04 -4.90 19.85
C ASP A 565 36.58 -6.34 20.17
N LYS A 566 35.50 -6.50 20.95
CA LYS A 566 34.88 -7.81 21.25
C LYS A 566 34.42 -8.56 19.99
N LEU A 567 33.93 -7.84 18.99
CA LEU A 567 33.47 -8.40 17.72
C LEU A 567 34.59 -8.59 16.68
N GLY A 568 35.79 -8.08 16.98
CA GLY A 568 36.96 -8.10 16.10
C GLY A 568 36.78 -7.23 14.85
N ILE A 569 36.15 -6.06 14.98
CA ILE A 569 35.82 -5.13 13.89
C ILE A 569 36.27 -3.71 14.22
N SER A 570 36.37 -2.84 13.23
CA SER A 570 36.62 -1.41 13.48
C SER A 570 35.35 -0.69 13.94
N GLN A 571 35.50 0.44 14.65
CA GLN A 571 34.35 1.27 15.03
C GLN A 571 33.62 1.85 13.81
N SER A 572 34.34 2.14 12.73
CA SER A 572 33.77 2.51 11.43
C SER A 572 32.85 1.42 10.87
N GLN A 573 33.31 0.16 10.88
CA GLN A 573 32.51 -0.98 10.44
C GLN A 573 31.28 -1.18 11.33
N LEU A 574 31.45 -1.06 12.66
CA LEU A 574 30.33 -1.14 13.60
C LEU A 574 29.26 -0.09 13.29
N ALA A 575 29.66 1.17 13.08
CA ALA A 575 28.74 2.27 12.81
C ALA A 575 27.97 2.09 11.49
N VAL A 576 28.65 1.67 10.42
CA VAL A 576 28.01 1.41 9.11
C VAL A 576 27.10 0.18 9.19
N ALA A 577 27.56 -0.92 9.79
CA ALA A 577 26.77 -2.14 9.97
C ALA A 577 25.51 -1.88 10.81
N TRP A 578 25.62 -1.04 11.85
CA TRP A 578 24.48 -0.63 12.68
C TRP A 578 23.43 0.12 11.85
N CYS A 579 23.83 1.06 10.99
CA CYS A 579 22.89 1.76 10.11
C CYS A 579 22.20 0.79 9.13
N LEU A 580 22.94 -0.19 8.62
CA LEU A 580 22.45 -1.21 7.69
C LEU A 580 21.51 -2.24 8.32
N LYS A 581 21.51 -2.38 9.66
CA LYS A 581 20.59 -3.25 10.38
C LYS A 581 19.15 -2.74 10.37
N ASN A 582 18.94 -1.44 10.19
CA ASN A 582 17.61 -0.90 10.00
C ASN A 582 17.07 -1.32 8.62
N GLU A 583 15.97 -2.06 8.61
CA GLU A 583 15.37 -2.61 7.39
C GLU A 583 14.80 -1.53 6.45
N ASN A 584 14.43 -0.36 7.00
CA ASN A 584 13.93 0.77 6.23
C ASN A 584 15.06 1.55 5.54
N VAL A 585 16.31 1.27 5.88
CA VAL A 585 17.49 1.84 5.22
C VAL A 585 17.82 1.01 3.98
N SER A 586 17.48 1.58 2.82
CA SER A 586 17.78 0.97 1.51
C SER A 586 19.25 1.08 1.16
N SER A 587 19.88 2.24 1.42
CA SER A 587 21.32 2.44 1.25
C SER A 587 21.91 3.36 2.32
N VAL A 588 23.17 3.14 2.67
CA VAL A 588 23.97 4.01 3.52
C VAL A 588 25.02 4.72 2.65
N ILE A 589 24.91 6.03 2.53
CA ILE A 589 25.83 6.90 1.79
C ILE A 589 27.09 7.11 2.61
N THR A 590 28.22 6.68 2.05
CA THR A 590 29.54 6.77 2.67
C THR A 590 30.47 7.65 1.86
N GLY A 591 31.43 8.28 2.53
CA GLY A 591 32.49 9.05 1.89
C GLY A 591 33.84 8.40 2.13
N ALA A 592 34.72 8.40 1.12
CA ALA A 592 36.04 7.81 1.20
C ALA A 592 37.06 8.68 0.46
N SER A 593 38.16 9.01 1.13
CA SER A 593 39.28 9.77 0.53
C SER A 593 40.37 8.86 -0.03
N LYS A 594 40.33 7.57 0.28
CA LYS A 594 41.24 6.55 -0.24
C LYS A 594 40.51 5.23 -0.51
N PRO A 595 40.93 4.41 -1.49
CA PRO A 595 40.25 3.15 -1.83
C PRO A 595 40.14 2.15 -0.68
N GLU A 596 41.10 2.12 0.24
CA GLU A 596 41.11 1.19 1.38
C GLU A 596 39.94 1.45 2.34
N GLN A 597 39.49 2.70 2.47
CA GLN A 597 38.32 3.04 3.28
C GLN A 597 37.03 2.47 2.68
N ILE A 598 36.97 2.31 1.35
CA ILE A 598 35.82 1.71 0.67
C ILE A 598 35.81 0.21 0.95
N GLU A 599 36.96 -0.46 0.88
CA GLU A 599 37.07 -1.89 1.25
C GLU A 599 36.66 -2.11 2.70
N GLU A 600 37.15 -1.27 3.63
CA GLU A 600 36.79 -1.35 5.04
C GLU A 600 35.28 -1.18 5.25
N THR A 601 34.69 -0.18 4.60
CA THR A 601 33.25 0.13 4.65
C THR A 601 32.40 -1.00 4.08
N VAL A 602 32.75 -1.54 2.91
CA VAL A 602 32.07 -2.69 2.30
C VAL A 602 32.22 -3.94 3.18
N GLY A 603 33.33 -4.05 3.91
CA GLY A 603 33.54 -5.07 4.94
C GLY A 603 32.45 -5.10 6.02
N ALA A 604 31.74 -3.98 6.26
CA ALA A 604 30.62 -3.93 7.19
C ALA A 604 29.47 -4.90 6.83
N LEU A 605 29.30 -5.24 5.54
CA LEU A 605 28.28 -6.21 5.12
C LEU A 605 28.54 -7.62 5.68
N LYS A 606 29.81 -7.99 5.84
CA LYS A 606 30.23 -9.33 6.28
C LYS A 606 30.03 -9.56 7.78
N ILE A 607 29.71 -8.51 8.53
CA ILE A 607 29.58 -8.55 9.98
C ILE A 607 28.16 -8.27 10.45
N LEU A 608 27.19 -8.12 9.53
CA LEU A 608 25.80 -7.88 9.90
C LEU A 608 25.30 -8.96 10.86
N ASP A 609 25.62 -10.24 10.64
CA ASP A 609 25.18 -11.33 11.51
C ASP A 609 25.80 -11.29 12.92
N LYS A 610 26.91 -10.56 13.11
CA LYS A 610 27.53 -10.36 14.43
C LYS A 610 26.80 -9.32 15.29
N LEU A 611 26.00 -8.44 14.69
CA LEU A 611 25.18 -7.46 15.41
C LEU A 611 23.90 -8.16 15.88
N THR A 612 24.03 -8.98 16.91
CA THR A 612 22.91 -9.70 17.55
C THR A 612 22.03 -8.74 18.35
N PRO A 613 20.80 -9.12 18.73
CA PRO A 613 19.94 -8.29 19.58
C PRO A 613 20.62 -7.83 20.87
N GLU A 614 21.46 -8.66 21.48
CA GLU A 614 22.21 -8.33 22.69
C GLU A 614 23.26 -7.23 22.43
N VAL A 615 23.99 -7.32 21.31
CA VAL A 615 24.95 -6.29 20.89
C VAL A 615 24.22 -4.98 20.59
N MET A 616 23.06 -5.05 19.91
CA MET A 616 22.26 -3.86 19.62
C MET A 616 21.76 -3.19 20.91
N ALA A 617 21.33 -3.97 21.90
CA ALA A 617 20.94 -3.45 23.21
C ALA A 617 22.11 -2.81 23.98
N GLU A 618 23.32 -3.40 23.91
CA GLU A 618 24.55 -2.83 24.49
C GLU A 618 24.88 -1.46 23.85
N ILE A 619 24.74 -1.35 22.53
CA ILE A 619 24.92 -0.08 21.80
C ILE A 619 23.85 0.96 22.21
N ASP A 620 22.60 0.54 22.35
CA ASP A 620 21.50 1.41 22.79
C ASP A 620 21.75 1.98 24.20
N GLU A 621 22.26 1.15 25.12
CA GLU A 621 22.61 1.58 26.48
C GLU A 621 23.77 2.58 26.49
N ILE A 622 24.80 2.36 25.66
CA ILE A 622 25.95 3.27 25.56
C ILE A 622 25.52 4.62 24.98
N THR A 623 24.78 4.59 23.88
CA THR A 623 24.40 5.80 23.13
C THR A 623 23.29 6.59 23.83
N GLY A 624 22.48 5.95 24.67
CA GLY A 624 21.36 6.58 25.37
C GLY A 624 20.30 7.17 24.44
N ALA A 625 20.34 6.82 23.16
CA ALA A 625 19.57 7.44 22.09
C ALA A 625 18.33 6.62 21.69
N LYS A 626 17.73 5.89 22.64
CA LYS A 626 16.55 5.07 22.37
C LYS A 626 15.35 5.97 22.06
N VAL A 627 14.78 5.80 20.87
CA VAL A 627 13.65 6.59 20.42
C VAL A 627 12.35 5.98 20.92
N THR A 628 11.48 6.82 21.50
CA THR A 628 10.12 6.39 21.87
C THR A 628 9.29 6.18 20.61
N LEU A 629 8.69 5.00 20.47
CA LEU A 629 7.84 4.70 19.33
C LEU A 629 6.42 5.27 19.53
N ASP A 630 5.78 5.68 18.43
CA ASP A 630 4.42 6.19 18.45
C ASP A 630 3.44 5.02 18.70
N PRO A 631 2.58 5.08 19.72
CA PRO A 631 1.66 3.98 20.02
C PRO A 631 0.73 3.69 18.85
N ALA A 632 0.55 2.41 18.53
CA ALA A 632 -0.33 1.98 17.43
C ALA A 632 -1.81 2.39 17.66
N ARG A 633 -2.21 2.56 18.92
CA ARG A 633 -3.51 3.07 19.37
C ARG A 633 -3.29 3.84 20.66
N GLN A 634 -3.83 5.05 20.77
CA GLN A 634 -3.87 5.78 22.04
C GLN A 634 -5.02 5.21 22.89
N ASP A 635 -4.77 5.09 24.20
CA ASP A 635 -5.72 4.56 25.19
C ASP A 635 -6.96 5.44 25.35
#